data_AF-A0AAV2IBU0-F1
#
_entry.id   AF-A0AAV2IBU0-F1
#
_cell.length_a   1.000
_cell.length_b   1.000
_cell.length_c   1.000
_cell.angle_alpha   90.00
_cell.angle_beta   90.00
_cell.angle_gamma   90.00
#
_symmetry.space_group_name_H-M   'P 1'
#
loop_
_entity.id
_entity.type
_entity.pdbx_description
1 polymer ?
#
loop_
_entity_poly.entity_id
_entity_poly.type
_entity_poly.pdbx_seq_one_letter_code
_entity_poly.pdbx_strand_id
1 'polypeptide(L)'
;MAGPDQLTPDVRDSTKTYFILVTAAHVIFDTSEAQKTEIEFFYDDPHDRSSMRKAFGLRVLNTNLEADFSEVLCVTEDHVISGKLNNCKFNIKGSDEISAKSSSWDLSHSASFLKECQTLSLDLAVHISHPHGTSKKVTFGNIVSADTRHGHYQLIYSLATCKGSSGGPVFVIPENIYGINYTFKNLESIYSVPHARHHGNELNSSSSWTEYYSKNPEP
;
A
#
# COMPACT_ATOMS: atom_id res chain seq x y z
N MET A 1 6.23 -37.10 17.84
CA MET A 1 5.21 -36.04 17.65
C MET A 1 5.85 -34.73 18.10
N ALA A 2 6.36 -33.94 17.17
CA ALA A 2 6.87 -32.60 17.44
C ALA A 2 5.70 -31.62 17.31
N GLY A 3 5.50 -30.77 18.32
CA GLY A 3 4.45 -29.73 18.32
C GLY A 3 4.75 -28.63 17.29
N PRO A 4 3.77 -27.76 16.99
CA PRO A 4 3.97 -26.65 16.07
C PRO A 4 5.03 -25.71 16.65
N ASP A 5 6.09 -25.53 15.86
CA ASP A 5 7.16 -24.56 16.07
C ASP A 5 6.55 -23.15 16.05
N GLN A 6 6.05 -22.69 17.19
CA GLN A 6 5.80 -21.28 17.40
C GLN A 6 7.15 -20.64 17.62
N LEU A 7 7.69 -20.02 16.56
CA LEU A 7 8.73 -19.00 16.68
C LEU A 7 8.17 -17.90 17.60
N THR A 8 8.36 -18.06 18.90
CA THR A 8 8.33 -16.96 19.84
C THR A 8 9.36 -15.95 19.36
N PRO A 9 9.01 -14.67 19.17
CA PRO A 9 9.99 -13.68 18.76
C PRO A 9 11.05 -13.59 19.85
N ASP A 10 12.19 -14.19 19.53
CA ASP A 10 13.37 -14.21 20.38
C ASP A 10 13.85 -12.77 20.60
N VAL A 11 14.45 -12.58 21.78
CA VAL A 11 15.03 -11.35 22.33
C VAL A 11 15.34 -10.26 21.29
N ARG A 12 14.77 -9.05 21.47
CA ARG A 12 14.97 -7.83 20.66
C ARG A 12 16.36 -7.76 20.01
N ASP A 13 16.48 -8.30 18.80
CA ASP A 13 17.67 -8.12 17.99
C ASP A 13 17.67 -6.68 17.49
N SER A 14 18.44 -5.83 18.16
CA SER A 14 18.53 -4.39 17.85
C SER A 14 18.99 -4.08 16.42
N THR A 15 19.45 -5.10 15.67
CA THR A 15 19.86 -4.96 14.27
C THR A 15 18.71 -5.11 13.28
N LYS A 16 17.57 -5.69 13.71
CA LYS A 16 16.43 -5.96 12.84
C LYS A 16 15.39 -4.86 12.90
N THR A 17 14.90 -4.45 11.74
CA THR A 17 13.75 -3.57 11.61
C THR A 17 12.60 -4.30 10.96
N TYR A 18 11.44 -4.25 11.62
CA TYR A 18 10.20 -4.87 11.16
C TYR A 18 9.26 -3.80 10.61
N PHE A 19 8.60 -4.10 9.51
CA PHE A 19 7.64 -3.20 8.88
C PHE A 19 6.52 -3.99 8.21
N ILE A 20 5.41 -3.31 7.94
CA ILE A 20 4.29 -3.87 7.17
C ILE A 20 4.46 -3.45 5.72
N LEU A 21 4.68 -4.41 4.84
CA LEU A 21 4.49 -4.23 3.41
C LEU A 21 3.01 -4.43 3.10
N VAL A 22 2.47 -3.54 2.29
CA VAL A 22 1.14 -3.71 1.76
C VAL A 22 1.22 -3.92 0.24
N THR A 23 0.53 -4.95 -0.25
CA THR A 23 0.48 -5.29 -1.68
C THR A 23 -0.88 -5.88 -2.07
N ALA A 24 -1.04 -6.29 -3.33
CA ALA A 24 -2.24 -6.99 -3.79
C ALA A 24 -2.24 -8.46 -3.32
N ALA A 25 -3.43 -9.01 -3.01
CA ALA A 25 -3.57 -10.39 -2.53
C ALA A 25 -3.11 -11.43 -3.54
N HIS A 26 -3.29 -11.16 -4.84
CA HIS A 26 -2.79 -12.04 -5.89
C HIS A 26 -1.26 -11.97 -6.09
N VAL A 27 -0.55 -11.05 -5.42
CA VAL A 27 0.92 -10.98 -5.44
C VAL A 27 1.52 -11.77 -4.28
N ILE A 28 0.96 -11.63 -3.07
CA ILE A 28 1.33 -12.41 -1.89
C ILE A 28 0.05 -12.82 -1.16
N PHE A 29 -0.38 -14.05 -1.36
CA PHE A 29 -1.66 -14.56 -0.87
C PHE A 29 -1.57 -15.08 0.56
N ASP A 30 -0.53 -15.86 0.86
CA ASP A 30 -0.37 -16.55 2.14
C ASP A 30 1.04 -16.44 2.72
N THR A 31 1.20 -17.00 3.93
CA THR A 31 2.49 -17.01 4.64
C THR A 31 3.56 -17.82 3.90
N SER A 32 3.20 -18.85 3.14
CA SER A 32 4.18 -19.63 2.36
C SER A 32 4.78 -18.80 1.23
N GLU A 33 3.96 -17.99 0.56
CA GLU A 33 4.43 -17.04 -0.45
C GLU A 33 5.24 -15.90 0.18
N ALA A 34 4.78 -15.35 1.30
CA ALA A 34 5.50 -14.30 2.03
C ALA A 34 6.91 -14.73 2.42
N GLN A 35 7.08 -15.96 2.95
CA GLN A 35 8.38 -16.50 3.36
C GLN A 35 9.36 -16.73 2.20
N LYS A 36 8.85 -16.81 0.96
CA LYS A 36 9.65 -16.94 -0.26
C LYS A 36 9.85 -15.61 -0.97
N THR A 37 9.34 -14.51 -0.40
CA THR A 37 9.37 -13.19 -1.01
C THR A 37 10.61 -12.41 -0.57
N GLU A 38 11.33 -11.90 -1.56
CA GLU A 38 12.38 -10.89 -1.39
C GLU A 38 11.85 -9.54 -1.88
N ILE A 39 12.15 -8.48 -1.13
CA ILE A 39 11.73 -7.10 -1.43
C ILE A 39 12.96 -6.29 -1.76
N GLU A 40 12.98 -5.71 -2.96
CA GLU A 40 14.10 -4.91 -3.46
C GLU A 40 13.74 -3.42 -3.41
N PHE A 41 14.50 -2.65 -2.62
CA PHE A 41 14.39 -1.20 -2.52
C PHE A 41 15.40 -0.50 -3.43
N PHE A 42 15.05 0.71 -3.86
CA PHE A 42 15.92 1.62 -4.64
C PHE A 42 16.37 1.04 -5.99
N TYR A 43 15.48 0.28 -6.64
CA TYR A 43 15.69 -0.25 -7.97
C TYR A 43 15.35 0.80 -9.05
N ASP A 44 16.28 1.73 -9.28
CA ASP A 44 16.05 2.86 -10.18
C ASP A 44 16.50 2.57 -11.63
N ASP A 45 17.57 1.79 -11.81
CA ASP A 45 18.16 1.46 -13.11
C ASP A 45 18.24 -0.08 -13.31
N PRO A 46 17.67 -0.65 -14.38
CA PRO A 46 17.79 -2.08 -14.67
C PRO A 46 19.23 -2.53 -14.96
N HIS A 47 20.12 -1.61 -15.32
CA HIS A 47 21.53 -1.88 -15.62
C HIS A 47 22.45 -1.63 -14.43
N ASP A 48 21.98 -0.92 -13.39
CA ASP A 48 22.74 -0.68 -12.16
C ASP A 48 21.93 -1.06 -10.92
N ARG A 49 22.29 -2.21 -10.35
CA ARG A 49 21.70 -2.75 -9.12
C ARG A 49 22.57 -2.51 -7.88
N SER A 50 23.62 -1.70 -7.98
CA SER A 50 24.60 -1.49 -6.89
C SER A 50 24.01 -0.78 -5.67
N SER A 51 22.99 0.06 -5.87
CA SER A 51 22.27 0.77 -4.80
C SER A 51 21.14 -0.06 -4.18
N MET A 52 20.82 -1.20 -4.76
CA MET A 52 19.65 -2.00 -4.36
C MET A 52 19.86 -2.57 -2.97
N ARG A 53 18.83 -2.45 -2.14
CA ARG A 53 18.80 -2.97 -0.77
C ARG A 53 17.66 -3.97 -0.62
N LYS A 54 17.80 -4.93 0.30
CA LYS A 54 16.87 -6.05 0.43
C LYS A 54 16.15 -6.07 1.78
N ALA A 55 14.93 -6.59 1.75
CA ALA A 55 14.17 -7.05 2.90
C ALA A 55 13.47 -8.36 2.55
N PHE A 56 12.93 -9.03 3.55
CA PHE A 56 12.34 -10.36 3.40
C PHE A 56 10.95 -10.41 4.01
N GLY A 57 10.03 -11.12 3.36
CA GLY A 57 8.73 -11.42 3.92
C GLY A 57 8.83 -12.49 5.00
N LEU A 58 8.06 -12.33 6.07
CA LEU A 58 8.03 -13.29 7.20
C LEU A 58 6.71 -14.04 7.25
N ARG A 59 5.59 -13.32 7.19
CA ARG A 59 4.23 -13.89 7.20
C ARG A 59 3.19 -12.88 6.75
N VAL A 60 2.06 -13.38 6.30
CA VAL A 60 0.86 -12.58 6.08
C VAL A 60 0.19 -12.28 7.42
N LEU A 61 -0.17 -11.02 7.65
CA LEU A 61 -0.93 -10.55 8.81
C LEU A 61 -2.43 -10.51 8.51
N ASN A 62 -2.80 -10.09 7.31
CA ASN A 62 -4.18 -9.96 6.86
C ASN A 62 -4.25 -10.11 5.34
N THR A 63 -5.30 -10.74 4.82
CA THR A 63 -5.59 -10.84 3.38
C THR A 63 -7.08 -10.64 3.16
N ASN A 64 -7.44 -9.77 2.21
CA ASN A 64 -8.80 -9.59 1.74
C ASN A 64 -8.87 -9.88 0.22
N LEU A 65 -9.57 -10.94 -0.15
CA LEU A 65 -9.65 -11.40 -1.55
C LEU A 65 -10.63 -10.58 -2.39
N GLU A 66 -11.63 -9.96 -1.76
CA GLU A 66 -12.60 -9.12 -2.46
C GLU A 66 -11.97 -7.79 -2.85
N ALA A 67 -11.21 -7.19 -1.93
CA ALA A 67 -10.45 -5.97 -2.15
C ALA A 67 -9.10 -6.21 -2.86
N ASP A 68 -8.69 -7.47 -3.01
CA ASP A 68 -7.40 -7.89 -3.58
C ASP A 68 -6.21 -7.24 -2.87
N PHE A 69 -6.13 -7.44 -1.55
CA PHE A 69 -5.15 -6.82 -0.66
C PHE A 69 -4.51 -7.83 0.30
N SER A 70 -3.22 -7.64 0.58
CA SER A 70 -2.45 -8.40 1.56
C SER A 70 -1.52 -7.50 2.38
N GLU A 71 -1.55 -7.66 3.70
CA GLU A 71 -0.57 -7.11 4.65
C GLU A 71 0.46 -8.16 5.00
N VAL A 72 1.72 -7.85 4.75
CA VAL A 72 2.84 -8.77 4.95
C VAL A 72 3.79 -8.18 5.97
N LEU A 73 4.06 -8.92 7.04
CA LEU A 73 5.13 -8.59 7.96
C LEU A 73 6.47 -8.88 7.30
N CYS A 74 7.34 -7.89 7.27
CA CYS A 74 8.65 -7.95 6.64
C CYS A 74 9.75 -7.59 7.62
N VAL A 75 10.98 -7.98 7.29
CA VAL A 75 12.18 -7.66 8.07
C VAL A 75 13.33 -7.23 7.19
N THR A 76 14.15 -6.32 7.70
CA THR A 76 15.45 -5.97 7.13
C THR A 76 16.48 -5.79 8.23
N GLU A 77 17.73 -6.10 7.91
CA GLU A 77 18.92 -5.80 8.73
C GLU A 77 19.71 -4.62 8.14
N ASP A 78 19.24 -4.02 7.04
CA ASP A 78 19.89 -2.90 6.38
C ASP A 78 19.60 -1.58 7.10
N HIS A 79 20.61 -1.03 7.76
CA HIS A 79 20.49 0.21 8.52
C HIS A 79 20.07 1.44 7.69
N VAL A 80 20.30 1.45 6.36
CA VAL A 80 19.84 2.54 5.48
C VAL A 80 18.33 2.43 5.28
N ILE A 81 17.81 1.22 5.06
CA ILE A 81 16.35 0.99 5.03
C ILE A 81 15.77 1.32 6.41
N SER A 82 16.35 0.79 7.49
CA SER A 82 15.90 1.04 8.87
C SER A 82 15.81 2.53 9.19
N GLY A 83 16.85 3.30 8.83
CA GLY A 83 16.87 4.75 9.04
C GLY A 83 15.77 5.48 8.29
N LYS A 84 15.44 5.05 7.07
CA LYS A 84 14.32 5.61 6.28
C LYS A 84 12.96 5.21 6.85
N LEU A 85 12.79 3.95 7.24
CA LEU A 85 11.55 3.44 7.83
C LEU A 85 11.27 4.02 9.22
N ASN A 86 12.29 4.38 10.00
CA ASN A 86 12.13 5.04 11.29
C ASN A 86 11.35 6.37 11.20
N ASN A 87 11.31 6.99 10.02
CA ASN A 87 10.52 8.20 9.76
C ASN A 87 9.14 7.90 9.14
N CYS A 88 8.82 6.63 8.87
CA CYS A 88 7.55 6.20 8.31
C CYS A 88 6.60 5.72 9.41
N LYS A 89 5.30 6.02 9.26
CA LYS A 89 4.24 5.57 10.19
C LYS A 89 4.10 4.03 10.26
N PHE A 90 4.68 3.30 9.31
CA PHE A 90 4.59 1.83 9.16
C PHE A 90 5.65 1.02 9.89
N ASN A 91 6.51 1.69 10.68
CA ASN A 91 7.53 1.01 11.47
C ASN A 91 6.91 0.37 12.73
N ILE A 92 7.27 -0.88 12.98
CA ILE A 92 6.81 -1.63 14.16
C ILE A 92 7.95 -1.69 15.18
N LYS A 93 7.75 -1.07 16.34
CA LYS A 93 8.75 -1.09 17.43
C LYS A 93 8.52 -2.34 18.29
N GLY A 94 9.12 -3.45 17.87
CA GLY A 94 9.15 -4.70 18.64
C GLY A 94 7.95 -5.62 18.44
N SER A 95 8.07 -6.85 18.94
CA SER A 95 7.11 -7.95 18.74
C SER A 95 5.69 -7.63 19.20
N ASP A 96 5.55 -6.85 20.27
CA ASP A 96 4.27 -6.63 20.95
C ASP A 96 3.39 -5.60 20.23
N GLU A 97 3.95 -4.78 19.33
CA GLU A 97 3.21 -3.84 18.48
C GLU A 97 2.68 -4.47 17.18
N ILE A 98 3.16 -5.66 16.79
CA ILE A 98 2.79 -6.31 15.53
C ILE A 98 1.28 -6.64 15.51
N SER A 99 0.72 -7.05 16.63
CA SER A 99 -0.71 -7.37 16.78
C SER A 99 -1.61 -6.14 16.96
N ALA A 100 -1.06 -5.00 17.41
CA ALA A 100 -1.82 -3.79 17.70
C ALA A 100 -1.94 -2.82 16.51
N LYS A 101 -0.99 -2.83 15.56
CA LYS A 101 -0.94 -1.88 14.43
C LYS A 101 -1.66 -2.33 13.16
N SER A 102 -1.82 -3.64 12.93
CA SER A 102 -2.56 -4.15 11.75
C SER A 102 -4.05 -3.74 11.79
N SER A 103 -4.61 -3.50 12.99
CA SER A 103 -6.00 -3.09 13.18
C SER A 103 -6.24 -1.58 13.23
N SER A 104 -5.19 -0.74 13.18
CA SER A 104 -5.29 0.70 13.46
C SER A 104 -5.00 1.60 12.26
N TRP A 105 -5.34 1.18 11.05
CA TRP A 105 -5.45 2.12 9.94
C TRP A 105 -6.63 3.05 10.24
N ASP A 106 -6.32 4.30 10.52
CA ASP A 106 -7.26 5.29 11.02
C ASP A 106 -8.42 5.54 10.04
N LEU A 107 -9.52 4.84 10.29
CA LEU A 107 -10.82 4.92 9.62
C LEU A 107 -11.34 6.36 9.45
N SER A 108 -10.89 7.29 10.30
CA SER A 108 -11.33 8.69 10.24
C SER A 108 -10.82 9.44 9.01
N HIS A 109 -9.65 9.08 8.49
CA HIS A 109 -9.09 9.70 7.28
C HIS A 109 -9.83 9.24 6.02
N SER A 110 -10.30 7.98 6.01
CA SER A 110 -11.05 7.37 4.92
C SER A 110 -12.43 7.99 4.75
N ALA A 111 -13.18 8.22 5.83
CA ALA A 111 -14.53 8.80 5.75
C ALA A 111 -14.53 10.26 5.24
N SER A 112 -13.57 11.05 5.73
CA SER A 112 -13.40 12.45 5.32
C SER A 112 -12.98 12.55 3.85
N PHE A 113 -12.11 11.65 3.40
CA PHE A 113 -11.68 11.57 2.00
C PHE A 113 -12.83 11.36 1.04
N LEU A 114 -13.77 10.45 1.32
CA LEU A 114 -14.90 10.25 0.41
C LEU A 114 -15.76 11.48 0.27
N LYS A 115 -16.03 12.13 1.41
CA LYS A 115 -16.82 13.35 1.42
C LYS A 115 -16.11 14.43 0.60
N GLU A 116 -14.78 14.51 0.70
CA GLU A 116 -13.96 15.38 -0.15
C GLU A 116 -13.97 14.92 -1.61
N CYS A 117 -13.83 13.64 -1.91
CA CYS A 117 -13.85 13.07 -3.26
C CYS A 117 -15.18 13.25 -3.99
N GLN A 118 -16.29 13.20 -3.25
CA GLN A 118 -17.62 13.45 -3.78
C GLN A 118 -17.90 14.93 -3.99
N THR A 119 -17.14 15.81 -3.34
CA THR A 119 -17.32 17.27 -3.41
C THR A 119 -16.26 17.99 -4.24
N LEU A 120 -15.10 17.39 -4.44
CA LEU A 120 -14.00 17.87 -5.26
C LEU A 120 -14.05 17.18 -6.63
N SER A 121 -13.82 17.94 -7.69
CA SER A 121 -13.51 17.32 -8.98
C SER A 121 -12.16 16.63 -8.85
N LEU A 122 -12.17 15.29 -8.88
CA LEU A 122 -10.95 14.49 -8.90
C LEU A 122 -10.60 14.26 -10.35
N ASP A 123 -9.60 14.98 -10.84
CA ASP A 123 -9.30 14.95 -12.28
C ASP A 123 -8.04 14.18 -12.58
N LEU A 124 -7.05 14.21 -11.68
CA LEU A 124 -5.72 13.66 -11.95
C LEU A 124 -5.42 12.48 -11.01
N ALA A 125 -5.15 11.34 -11.61
CA ALA A 125 -4.57 10.18 -10.96
C ALA A 125 -3.08 10.11 -11.31
N VAL A 126 -2.25 9.72 -10.34
CA VAL A 126 -0.82 9.47 -10.53
C VAL A 126 -0.49 8.10 -9.98
N HIS A 127 0.15 7.25 -10.78
CA HIS A 127 0.52 5.92 -10.38
C HIS A 127 2.03 5.72 -10.50
N ILE A 128 2.64 5.20 -9.44
CA ILE A 128 4.09 4.95 -9.38
C ILE A 128 4.30 3.46 -9.14
N SER A 129 4.92 2.76 -10.08
CA SER A 129 5.17 1.32 -9.92
C SER A 129 6.45 0.84 -10.63
N HIS A 130 6.79 -0.41 -10.38
CA HIS A 130 7.82 -1.16 -11.08
C HIS A 130 7.15 -2.23 -11.96
N PRO A 131 6.61 -1.86 -13.14
CA PRO A 131 5.88 -2.80 -13.98
C PRO A 131 6.79 -3.96 -14.36
N HIS A 132 6.43 -5.17 -13.91
CA HIS A 132 7.19 -6.40 -14.14
C HIS A 132 8.66 -6.34 -13.64
N GLY A 133 8.92 -5.61 -12.56
CA GLY A 133 10.28 -5.48 -12.02
C GLY A 133 11.23 -4.70 -12.94
N THR A 134 10.68 -3.80 -13.77
CA THR A 134 11.47 -2.83 -14.56
C THR A 134 11.72 -1.54 -13.78
N SER A 135 12.46 -0.59 -14.36
CA SER A 135 12.67 0.71 -13.73
C SER A 135 11.35 1.37 -13.37
N LYS A 136 11.38 2.14 -12.27
CA LYS A 136 10.23 2.88 -11.77
C LYS A 136 9.58 3.67 -12.90
N LYS A 137 8.27 3.50 -13.08
CA LYS A 137 7.46 4.29 -14.02
C LYS A 137 6.49 5.16 -13.22
N VAL A 138 6.26 6.35 -13.74
CA VAL A 138 5.20 7.25 -13.28
C VAL A 138 4.23 7.40 -14.43
N THR A 139 2.97 7.07 -14.19
CA THR A 139 1.89 7.24 -15.16
C THR A 139 0.89 8.26 -14.63
N PHE A 140 0.34 9.05 -15.54
CA PHE A 140 -0.72 10.02 -15.28
C PHE A 140 -1.98 9.62 -16.05
N GLY A 141 -3.14 9.93 -15.49
CA GLY A 141 -4.43 9.63 -16.07
C GLY A 141 -5.52 10.35 -15.30
N ASN A 142 -6.77 10.03 -15.59
CA ASN A 142 -7.90 10.68 -14.96
C ASN A 142 -8.66 9.71 -14.08
N ILE A 143 -9.21 10.21 -12.98
CA ILE A 143 -10.24 9.48 -12.25
C ILE A 143 -11.50 9.50 -13.12
N VAL A 144 -12.05 8.32 -13.36
CA VAL A 144 -13.27 8.13 -14.15
C VAL A 144 -14.46 8.00 -13.22
N SER A 145 -14.30 7.30 -12.11
CA SER A 145 -15.29 7.24 -11.04
C SER A 145 -14.66 6.85 -9.71
N ALA A 146 -15.36 7.17 -8.62
CA ALA A 146 -15.07 6.71 -7.28
C ALA A 146 -16.35 6.13 -6.69
N ASP A 147 -16.27 4.93 -6.11
CA ASP A 147 -17.41 4.19 -5.57
C ASP A 147 -17.03 3.55 -4.22
N THR A 148 -18.02 3.09 -3.46
CA THR A 148 -17.81 2.27 -2.27
C THR A 148 -18.44 0.90 -2.48
N ARG A 149 -17.64 -0.16 -2.42
CA ARG A 149 -18.10 -1.54 -2.59
C ARG A 149 -17.64 -2.37 -1.42
N HIS A 150 -18.60 -3.01 -0.74
CA HIS A 150 -18.34 -3.85 0.44
C HIS A 150 -17.56 -3.10 1.53
N GLY A 151 -17.87 -1.81 1.73
CA GLY A 151 -17.12 -0.94 2.63
C GLY A 151 -15.80 -0.42 2.05
N HIS A 152 -15.23 -0.98 0.99
CA HIS A 152 -13.97 -0.49 0.43
C HIS A 152 -14.20 0.60 -0.63
N TYR A 153 -13.37 1.63 -0.65
CA TYR A 153 -13.37 2.62 -1.72
C TYR A 153 -12.72 2.04 -2.96
N GLN A 154 -13.43 2.12 -4.07
CA GLN A 154 -12.95 1.73 -5.36
C GLN A 154 -12.79 2.95 -6.25
N LEU A 155 -11.56 3.22 -6.69
CA LEU A 155 -11.29 4.23 -7.71
C LEU A 155 -11.20 3.53 -9.06
N ILE A 156 -11.87 4.07 -10.07
CA ILE A 156 -11.71 3.70 -11.47
C ILE A 156 -10.98 4.83 -12.18
N TYR A 157 -9.97 4.51 -12.98
CA TYR A 157 -9.11 5.50 -13.64
C TYR A 157 -8.55 5.02 -14.98
N SER A 158 -8.10 5.98 -15.80
CA SER A 158 -7.53 5.75 -17.13
C SER A 158 -6.01 5.61 -17.16
N LEU A 159 -5.36 5.46 -16.00
CA LEU A 159 -3.90 5.27 -15.91
C LEU A 159 -3.45 4.07 -16.74
N ALA A 160 -2.41 4.24 -17.57
CA ALA A 160 -1.74 3.10 -18.18
C ALA A 160 -0.99 2.28 -17.10
N THR A 161 -1.43 1.05 -16.92
CA THR A 161 -0.82 0.05 -16.03
C THR A 161 -0.60 -1.25 -16.81
N CYS A 162 0.03 -2.24 -16.19
CA CYS A 162 0.08 -3.60 -16.70
C CYS A 162 -0.10 -4.60 -15.54
N LYS A 163 -0.17 -5.90 -15.83
CA LYS A 163 -0.25 -6.93 -14.79
C LYS A 163 0.90 -6.88 -13.79
N GLY A 164 2.05 -6.34 -14.18
CA GLY A 164 3.21 -6.17 -13.31
C GLY A 164 3.17 -4.93 -12.42
N SER A 165 2.09 -4.14 -12.46
CA SER A 165 1.95 -2.91 -11.68
C SER A 165 1.14 -3.08 -10.38
N SER A 166 0.57 -4.26 -10.13
CA SER A 166 -0.28 -4.53 -8.97
C SER A 166 0.43 -4.21 -7.66
N GLY A 167 -0.32 -3.66 -6.69
CA GLY A 167 0.22 -3.20 -5.40
C GLY A 167 0.92 -1.83 -5.46
N GLY A 168 1.21 -1.29 -6.65
CA GLY A 168 1.77 0.05 -6.80
C GLY A 168 0.80 1.14 -6.33
N PRO A 169 1.26 2.20 -5.63
CA PRO A 169 0.38 3.26 -5.16
C PRO A 169 -0.21 4.10 -6.29
N VAL A 170 -1.51 4.35 -6.20
CA VAL A 170 -2.26 5.31 -7.00
C VAL A 170 -2.66 6.48 -6.11
N PHE A 171 -2.17 7.65 -6.46
CA PHE A 171 -2.43 8.93 -5.81
C PHE A 171 -3.51 9.70 -6.55
N VAL A 172 -4.37 10.37 -5.81
CA VAL A 172 -5.41 11.25 -6.37
C VAL A 172 -5.06 12.71 -6.08
N ILE A 173 -5.14 13.55 -7.11
CA ILE A 173 -4.88 14.99 -7.04
C ILE A 173 -6.16 15.74 -7.46
N PRO A 174 -6.85 16.43 -6.54
CA PRO A 174 -8.06 17.19 -6.87
C PRO A 174 -7.79 18.43 -7.74
N GLU A 175 -8.74 18.78 -8.61
CA GLU A 175 -8.64 19.86 -9.62
C GLU A 175 -8.48 21.25 -8.98
N ASN A 176 -9.10 21.48 -7.82
CA ASN A 176 -9.04 22.77 -7.11
C ASN A 176 -7.63 23.12 -6.53
N ILE A 177 -6.62 22.31 -6.81
CA ILE A 177 -5.22 22.54 -6.40
C ILE A 177 -4.49 23.50 -7.34
N TYR A 178 -4.97 23.76 -8.56
CA TYR A 178 -4.24 24.61 -9.53
C TYR A 178 -4.16 26.11 -9.16
N GLY A 179 -4.86 26.58 -8.11
CA GLY A 179 -4.95 28.00 -7.76
C GLY A 179 -4.62 28.37 -6.31
N ILE A 180 -4.33 27.42 -5.43
CA ILE A 180 -4.03 27.70 -4.01
C ILE A 180 -2.58 27.29 -3.73
N ASN A 181 -1.78 28.20 -3.15
CA ASN A 181 -0.40 27.96 -2.71
C ASN A 181 -0.35 26.88 -1.63
N TYR A 182 -0.45 25.61 -2.01
CA TYR A 182 -0.24 24.48 -1.14
C TYR A 182 1.27 24.24 -1.02
N THR A 183 1.81 24.42 0.19
CA THR A 183 3.14 23.92 0.54
C THR A 183 3.07 22.39 0.66
N PHE A 184 4.17 21.68 0.34
CA PHE A 184 4.29 20.22 0.44
C PHE A 184 3.80 19.61 1.77
N LYS A 185 3.67 20.41 2.85
CA LYS A 185 3.07 20.01 4.13
C LYS A 185 1.62 19.55 4.03
N ASN A 186 0.88 19.98 3.02
CA ASN A 186 -0.51 19.59 2.84
C ASN A 186 -0.67 18.33 1.96
N LEU A 187 0.43 17.68 1.55
CA LEU A 187 0.40 16.35 0.92
C LEU A 187 0.13 15.23 1.93
N GLU A 188 -0.07 15.56 3.21
CA GLU A 188 -0.56 14.59 4.21
C GLU A 188 -1.97 14.05 3.87
N SER A 189 -2.71 14.74 3.00
CA SER A 189 -3.96 14.27 2.39
C SER A 189 -3.76 13.62 1.01
N ILE A 190 -2.53 13.30 0.59
CA ILE A 190 -2.34 12.43 -0.56
C ILE A 190 -2.75 11.02 -0.15
N TYR A 191 -3.95 10.65 -0.60
CA TYR A 191 -4.47 9.32 -0.44
C TYR A 191 -3.87 8.41 -1.50
N SER A 192 -3.25 7.33 -1.04
CA SER A 192 -2.75 6.27 -1.90
C SER A 192 -3.56 5.01 -1.71
N VAL A 193 -4.14 4.52 -2.79
CA VAL A 193 -4.75 3.18 -2.86
C VAL A 193 -3.93 2.34 -3.83
N PRO A 194 -3.78 1.02 -3.62
CA PRO A 194 -2.99 0.17 -4.50
C PRO A 194 -3.68 0.01 -5.84
N HIS A 195 -2.93 -0.12 -6.92
CA HIS A 195 -3.48 -0.70 -8.12
C HIS A 195 -3.84 -2.17 -7.89
N ALA A 196 -5.08 -2.56 -8.16
CA ALA A 196 -5.59 -3.90 -7.90
C ALA A 196 -6.00 -4.63 -9.19
N ARG A 197 -6.74 -3.98 -10.08
CA ARG A 197 -7.39 -4.68 -11.22
C ARG A 197 -7.38 -3.88 -12.51
N HIS A 198 -7.35 -4.62 -13.61
CA HIS A 198 -7.55 -4.16 -14.99
C HIS A 198 -8.99 -4.42 -15.44
N HIS A 199 -9.64 -3.41 -16.03
CA HIS A 199 -10.97 -3.49 -16.63
C HIS A 199 -10.85 -3.32 -18.15
N GLY A 200 -10.45 -4.39 -18.83
CA GLY A 200 -10.15 -4.34 -20.27
C GLY A 200 -8.86 -3.57 -20.58
N ASN A 201 -8.83 -2.85 -21.69
CA ASN A 201 -7.62 -2.17 -22.18
C ASN A 201 -7.51 -0.69 -21.78
N GLU A 202 -8.57 -0.10 -21.20
CA GLU A 202 -8.67 1.36 -21.05
C GLU A 202 -8.85 1.82 -19.60
N LEU A 203 -9.38 0.96 -18.74
CA LEU A 203 -9.73 1.32 -17.37
C LEU A 203 -9.05 0.39 -16.36
N ASN A 204 -8.73 0.97 -15.22
CA ASN A 204 -8.06 0.31 -14.12
C ASN A 204 -8.74 0.67 -12.81
N SER A 205 -8.54 -0.15 -11.78
CA SER A 205 -9.09 0.14 -10.47
C SER A 205 -8.14 -0.12 -9.31
N SER A 206 -8.36 0.67 -8.28
CA SER A 206 -7.76 0.52 -6.96
C SER A 206 -8.83 0.28 -5.92
N SER A 207 -8.50 -0.44 -4.86
CA SER A 207 -9.39 -0.71 -3.73
C SER A 207 -8.73 -0.26 -2.43
N SER A 208 -9.41 0.55 -1.62
CA SER A 208 -8.86 1.03 -0.35
C SER A 208 -8.74 -0.09 0.67
N TRP A 209 -7.71 0.02 1.49
CA TRP A 209 -7.38 -0.91 2.56
C TRP A 209 -8.42 -0.93 3.69
N THR A 210 -9.11 0.18 3.89
CA THR A 210 -10.02 0.39 5.01
C THR A 210 -11.47 0.12 4.62
N GLU A 211 -12.16 -0.71 5.43
CA GLU A 211 -13.62 -0.88 5.37
C GLU A 211 -14.31 0.36 5.96
N TYR A 212 -15.13 1.01 5.15
CA TYR A 212 -16.08 2.02 5.55
C TYR A 212 -17.32 1.35 6.14
N TYR A 213 -17.43 1.43 7.47
CA TYR A 213 -18.71 1.25 8.13
C TYR A 213 -19.46 2.56 7.99
N SER A 214 -20.45 2.62 7.10
CA SER A 214 -21.47 3.67 7.20
C SER A 214 -22.04 3.56 8.61
N LYS A 215 -21.89 4.61 9.43
CA LYS A 215 -22.72 4.70 10.64
C LYS A 215 -24.14 4.43 10.18
N ASN A 216 -24.76 3.38 10.71
CA ASN A 216 -26.13 3.00 10.38
C ASN A 216 -26.96 4.29 10.32
N PRO A 217 -27.68 4.59 9.21
CA PRO A 217 -28.76 5.54 9.33
C PRO A 217 -29.67 4.95 10.40
N GLU A 218 -29.80 5.63 11.54
CA GLU A 218 -30.81 5.24 12.52
C GLU A 218 -32.18 5.15 11.80
N PRO A 219 -32.99 4.13 12.12
CA PRO A 219 -34.28 3.91 11.47
C PRO A 219 -35.25 5.09 11.67
#